data_AF-A0A6N2E5X7-F1
#
_entry.id   AF-A0A6N2E5X7-F1
#
_cell.length_a   1.000
_cell.length_b   1.000
_cell.length_c   1.000
_cell.angle_alpha   90.00
_cell.angle_beta   90.00
_cell.angle_gamma   90.00
#
_symmetry.space_group_name_H-M   'P 1'
#
loop_
_entity.id
_entity.type
_entity.pdbx_description
1 polymer ?
#
loop_
_entity_poly.entity_id
_entity_poly.type
_entity_poly.pdbx_seq_one_letter_code
_entity_poly.pdbx_strand_id
1 'polypeptide(L)'
;MPKTDKTRVPALFRKPRTQDQLRRRVLRRVYLPSDQAFIQSLYEPGEAQGSIHIRSNLSQDEMKRLRKLAKGVRANRGFLHPVKISLLIFVVVAVLVFNFVFRDRLVQAAFERGLEEVFQARSEVIGLQVKLLGPAL
;
A
#
# COMPACT_ATOMS: atom_id res chain seq x y z
N MET A 1 13.57 17.01 26.28
CA MET A 1 13.77 17.28 24.84
C MET A 1 14.85 16.34 24.28
N PRO A 2 14.62 15.56 23.20
CA PRO A 2 15.68 14.70 22.67
C PRO A 2 16.70 15.54 21.88
N LYS A 3 17.96 15.50 22.34
CA LYS A 3 19.13 16.13 21.71
C LYS A 3 19.32 15.58 20.29
N THR A 4 18.93 16.34 19.27
CA THR A 4 19.23 15.99 17.87
C THR A 4 20.63 16.47 17.54
N ASP A 5 21.57 15.55 17.69
CA ASP A 5 22.98 15.76 17.39
C ASP A 5 23.15 16.10 15.89
N LYS A 6 23.31 17.40 15.61
CA LYS A 6 23.41 17.99 14.26
C LYS A 6 24.67 17.55 13.49
N THR A 7 25.53 16.71 14.08
CA THR A 7 26.76 16.23 13.46
C THR A 7 26.68 14.74 13.10
N ARG A 8 25.66 14.02 13.59
CA ARG A 8 25.56 12.56 13.42
C ARG A 8 24.82 12.17 12.14
N VAL A 9 25.33 11.12 11.50
CA VAL A 9 24.67 10.38 10.43
C VAL A 9 23.30 9.89 10.92
N PRO A 10 22.22 10.02 10.13
CA PRO A 10 20.91 9.54 10.54
C PRO A 10 20.95 8.04 10.88
N ALA A 11 20.28 7.64 11.98
CA ALA A 11 20.24 6.25 12.45
C ALA A 11 19.75 5.24 11.39
N LEU A 12 19.01 5.71 10.39
CA LEU A 12 18.58 4.91 9.24
C LEU A 12 19.76 4.38 8.42
N PHE A 13 20.84 5.16 8.29
CA PHE A 13 22.01 4.86 7.47
C PHE A 13 23.22 4.39 8.28
N ARG A 14 23.26 4.66 9.60
CA ARG A 14 24.39 4.35 10.49
C ARG A 14 24.66 2.85 10.69
N LYS A 15 23.65 1.99 10.54
CA LYS A 15 23.82 0.54 10.79
C LYS A 15 24.46 -0.14 9.55
N PRO A 16 25.50 -0.98 9.73
CA PRO A 16 25.98 -1.82 8.65
C PRO A 16 24.86 -2.75 8.18
N ARG A 17 24.78 -2.96 6.86
CA ARG A 17 23.71 -3.74 6.20
C ARG A 17 24.26 -4.49 5.01
N THR A 18 23.51 -5.45 4.49
CA THR A 18 23.78 -6.02 3.17
C THR A 18 23.18 -5.13 2.07
N GLN A 19 23.67 -5.29 0.84
CA GLN A 19 23.16 -4.55 -0.33
C GLN A 19 21.65 -4.77 -0.53
N ASP A 20 21.15 -5.99 -0.28
CA ASP A 20 19.73 -6.31 -0.31
C ASP A 20 18.91 -5.56 0.74
N GLN A 21 19.44 -5.44 1.96
CA GLN A 21 18.76 -4.71 3.02
C GLN A 21 18.71 -3.21 2.72
N LEU A 22 19.76 -2.64 2.10
CA LEU A 22 19.75 -1.25 1.63
C LEU A 22 18.68 -1.07 0.54
N ARG A 23 18.65 -1.96 -0.45
CA ARG A 23 17.65 -1.93 -1.52
C ARG A 23 16.23 -1.98 -0.98
N ARG A 24 15.90 -2.98 -0.16
CA ARG A 24 14.53 -3.21 0.35
C ARG A 24 14.07 -2.11 1.31
N ARG A 25 14.95 -1.60 2.17
CA ARG A 25 14.56 -0.66 3.25
C ARG A 25 14.67 0.81 2.87
N VAL A 26 15.56 1.14 1.93
CA VAL A 26 15.86 2.53 1.54
C VAL A 26 15.56 2.76 0.07
N LEU A 27 16.25 2.08 -0.86
CA LEU A 27 16.18 2.43 -2.29
C LEU A 27 14.77 2.25 -2.88
N ARG A 28 14.04 1.19 -2.50
CA ARG A 28 12.63 1.00 -2.94
C ARG A 28 11.68 2.12 -2.49
N ARG A 29 12.09 2.96 -1.53
CA ARG A 29 11.28 4.06 -0.97
C ARG A 29 11.71 5.43 -1.47
N VAL A 30 12.79 5.48 -2.25
CA VAL A 30 13.30 6.68 -2.91
C VAL A 30 12.89 6.59 -4.37
N TYR A 31 12.02 7.51 -4.80
CA TYR A 31 11.44 7.46 -6.14
C TYR A 31 12.37 7.97 -7.23
N LEU A 32 13.22 8.95 -6.91
CA LEU A 32 14.13 9.56 -7.88
C LEU A 32 15.38 8.68 -8.08
N PRO A 33 15.72 8.30 -9.33
CA PRO A 33 16.94 7.53 -9.62
C PRO A 33 18.22 8.27 -9.19
N SER A 34 18.25 9.60 -9.33
CA SER A 34 19.38 10.44 -8.92
C SER A 34 19.67 10.35 -7.41
N ASP A 35 18.63 10.26 -6.60
CA ASP A 35 18.75 10.14 -5.15
C ASP A 35 19.13 8.70 -4.74
N GLN A 36 18.71 7.70 -5.50
CA GLN A 36 19.18 6.32 -5.32
C GLN A 36 20.68 6.20 -5.61
N ALA A 37 21.14 6.78 -6.72
CA ALA A 37 22.55 6.80 -7.09
C ALA A 37 23.39 7.55 -6.04
N PHE A 38 22.92 8.71 -5.57
CA PHE A 38 23.55 9.45 -4.48
C PHE A 38 23.66 8.62 -3.20
N ILE A 39 22.61 7.89 -2.81
CA ILE A 39 22.69 7.05 -1.61
C ILE A 39 23.71 5.92 -1.81
N GLN A 40 23.70 5.26 -2.97
CA GLN A 40 24.63 4.17 -3.26
C GLN A 40 26.09 4.64 -3.26
N SER A 41 26.39 5.83 -3.78
CA SER A 41 27.75 6.39 -3.81
C SER A 41 28.32 6.71 -2.42
N LEU A 42 27.48 6.73 -1.38
CA LEU A 42 27.92 6.95 0.00
C LEU A 42 28.26 5.65 0.74
N TYR A 43 28.00 4.48 0.16
CA TYR A 43 28.25 3.18 0.79
C TYR A 43 29.55 2.54 0.31
N GLU A 44 30.33 2.04 1.26
CA GLU A 44 31.60 1.35 1.08
C GLU A 44 31.49 -0.10 1.60
N PRO A 45 32.24 -1.06 1.03
CA PRO A 45 32.27 -2.43 1.51
C PRO A 45 32.79 -2.48 2.95
N GLY A 46 32.03 -3.12 3.85
CA GLY A 46 32.38 -3.28 5.26
C GLY A 46 33.26 -4.49 5.55
N GLU A 47 33.68 -4.61 6.81
CA GLU A 47 34.61 -5.65 7.29
C GLU A 47 34.06 -7.07 7.14
N ALA A 48 32.74 -7.25 7.22
CA ALA A 48 32.10 -8.55 7.00
C ALA A 48 31.74 -8.76 5.53
N GLN A 49 31.90 -10.00 5.04
CA GLN A 49 31.64 -10.37 3.66
C GLN A 49 30.20 -10.00 3.25
N GLY A 50 30.05 -9.13 2.24
CA GLY A 50 28.75 -8.65 1.75
C GLY A 50 28.07 -7.57 2.61
N SER A 51 28.74 -7.08 3.65
CA SER A 51 28.29 -5.90 4.41
C SER A 51 28.71 -4.61 3.73
N ILE A 52 27.89 -3.57 3.87
CA ILE A 52 28.15 -2.20 3.42
C ILE A 52 27.91 -1.23 4.58
N HIS A 53 28.77 -0.22 4.67
CA HIS A 53 28.70 0.84 5.66
C HIS A 53 28.80 2.20 4.96
N ILE A 54 28.33 3.25 5.62
CA ILE A 54 28.41 4.60 5.04
C ILE A 54 29.82 5.17 5.24
N ARG A 55 30.35 5.86 4.23
CA ARG A 55 31.61 6.60 4.33
C ARG A 55 31.58 7.52 5.54
N SER A 56 32.66 7.51 6.32
CA SER A 56 32.80 8.30 7.55
C SER A 56 33.00 9.80 7.28
N ASN A 57 33.58 10.16 6.12
CA ASN A 57 33.94 11.53 5.77
C ASN A 57 32.88 12.18 4.85
N LEU A 58 31.72 12.55 5.40
CA LEU A 58 30.65 13.22 4.66
C LEU A 58 30.80 14.75 4.76
N SER A 59 30.70 15.44 3.62
CA SER A 59 30.58 16.90 3.57
C SER A 59 29.28 17.37 4.25
N GLN A 60 29.26 18.62 4.73
CA GLN A 60 28.06 19.20 5.35
C GLN A 60 26.85 19.20 4.40
N ASP A 61 27.07 19.40 3.11
CA ASP A 61 25.99 19.43 2.12
C ASP A 61 25.46 18.03 1.80
N GLU A 62 26.36 17.03 1.74
CA GLU A 62 25.97 15.62 1.67
C GLU A 62 25.14 15.21 2.89
N MET A 63 25.54 15.65 4.09
CA MET A 63 24.81 15.38 5.33
C MET A 63 23.42 16.04 5.34
N LYS A 64 23.29 17.28 4.85
CA LYS A 64 21.99 17.97 4.71
C LYS A 64 21.09 17.21 3.73
N ARG A 65 21.62 16.81 2.58
CA ARG A 65 20.88 16.05 1.56
C ARG A 65 20.44 14.69 2.10
N LEU A 66 21.35 13.97 2.76
CA LEU A 66 21.06 12.68 3.39
C LEU A 66 19.97 12.77 4.47
N ARG A 67 19.93 13.87 5.24
CA ARG A 67 18.86 14.11 6.23
C ARG A 67 17.50 14.35 5.58
N LYS A 68 17.43 15.11 4.49
CA LYS A 68 16.19 15.30 3.74
C LYS A 68 15.68 13.96 3.21
N LEU A 69 16.57 13.16 2.63
CA LEU A 69 16.26 11.81 2.17
C LEU A 69 15.83 10.88 3.32
N ALA A 70 16.48 10.95 4.48
CA ALA A 70 16.10 10.17 5.65
C ALA A 70 14.65 10.46 6.08
N LYS A 71 14.26 11.75 6.08
CA LYS A 71 12.89 12.17 6.40
C LYS A 71 11.89 11.65 5.36
N GLY A 72 12.21 11.80 4.07
CA GLY A 72 11.38 11.29 2.97
C GLY A 72 11.18 9.77 3.04
N VAL A 73 12.27 9.01 3.22
CA VAL A 73 12.21 7.54 3.37
C VAL A 73 11.41 7.11 4.60
N ARG A 74 11.47 7.89 5.69
CA ARG A 74 10.70 7.62 6.92
C ARG A 74 9.22 7.96 6.75
N ALA A 75 8.88 9.03 6.03
CA ALA A 75 7.50 9.36 5.69
C ALA A 75 6.89 8.30 4.75
N ASN A 76 7.64 7.89 3.73
CA ASN A 76 7.20 6.88 2.75
C ASN A 76 7.10 5.47 3.35
N ARG A 77 7.67 5.23 4.53
CA ARG A 77 7.55 3.95 5.24
C ARG A 77 6.09 3.62 5.60
N GLY A 78 5.24 4.64 5.76
CA GLY A 78 3.82 4.49 6.11
C GLY A 78 2.85 4.51 4.93
N PHE A 79 3.33 4.63 3.68
CA PHE A 79 2.46 4.82 2.51
C PHE A 79 1.47 3.65 2.31
N LEU A 80 1.88 2.42 2.66
CA LEU A 80 0.98 1.28 2.72
C LEU A 80 0.52 1.10 4.17
N HIS A 81 -0.48 1.88 4.61
CA HIS A 81 -1.18 1.57 5.85
C HIS A 81 -1.97 0.27 5.62
N PRO A 82 -1.56 -0.87 6.23
CA PRO A 82 -2.22 -2.15 5.98
C PRO A 82 -3.72 -2.10 6.30
N VAL A 83 -4.09 -1.27 7.29
CA VAL A 83 -5.49 -1.00 7.68
C VAL A 83 -6.32 -0.37 6.55
N LYS A 84 -5.76 0.57 5.80
CA LYS A 84 -6.49 1.22 4.69
C LYS A 84 -6.72 0.24 3.54
N ILE A 85 -5.74 -0.62 3.27
CA ILE A 85 -5.81 -1.65 2.23
C ILE A 85 -6.81 -2.73 2.63
N SER A 86 -6.79 -3.20 3.88
CA SER A 86 -7.74 -4.20 4.35
C SER A 86 -9.17 -3.68 4.32
N LEU A 87 -9.40 -2.41 4.67
CA LEU A 87 -10.73 -1.80 4.57
C LEU A 87 -11.24 -1.76 3.12
N LEU A 88 -10.38 -1.38 2.17
CA LEU A 88 -10.75 -1.37 0.75
C LEU A 88 -11.10 -2.77 0.26
N ILE A 89 -10.27 -3.76 0.57
CA ILE A 89 -10.52 -5.17 0.22
C ILE A 89 -11.85 -5.64 0.82
N PHE A 90 -12.09 -5.32 2.10
CA PHE A 90 -13.34 -5.68 2.77
C PHE A 90 -14.57 -5.11 2.05
N VAL A 91 -14.55 -3.83 1.66
CA VAL A 91 -15.65 -3.20 0.92
C VAL A 91 -15.88 -3.90 -0.43
N VAL A 92 -14.81 -4.19 -1.18
CA VAL A 92 -14.93 -4.89 -2.47
C VAL A 92 -15.54 -6.28 -2.28
N VAL A 93 -15.06 -7.04 -1.29
CA VAL A 93 -15.59 -8.38 -0.99
C VAL A 93 -17.06 -8.29 -0.56
N ALA A 94 -17.43 -7.33 0.28
CA ALA A 94 -18.81 -7.14 0.71
C ALA A 94 -19.75 -6.86 -0.47
N VAL A 95 -19.34 -6.01 -1.42
CA VAL A 95 -20.11 -5.72 -2.64
C VAL A 95 -20.25 -6.97 -3.51
N LEU A 96 -19.19 -7.77 -3.67
CA LEU A 96 -19.26 -9.02 -4.44
C LEU A 96 -20.20 -10.02 -3.78
N VAL A 97 -20.07 -10.26 -2.48
CA VAL A 97 -20.95 -11.18 -1.73
C VAL A 97 -22.41 -10.72 -1.83
N PHE A 98 -22.67 -9.42 -1.69
CA PHE A 98 -24.00 -8.86 -1.88
C PHE A 98 -24.58 -9.17 -3.26
N ASN A 99 -23.78 -8.97 -4.32
CA ASN A 99 -24.19 -9.24 -5.69
C ASN A 99 -24.41 -10.72 -6.01
N PHE A 100 -23.64 -11.63 -5.41
CA PHE A 100 -23.77 -13.07 -5.67
C PHE A 100 -24.85 -13.75 -4.82
N VAL A 101 -25.06 -13.33 -3.58
CA VAL A 101 -25.94 -14.04 -2.63
C VAL A 101 -27.31 -13.36 -2.49
N PHE A 102 -27.34 -12.02 -2.43
CA PHE A 102 -28.55 -11.28 -2.06
C PHE A 102 -29.29 -10.72 -3.26
N ARG A 103 -28.61 -10.55 -4.40
CA ARG A 103 -29.18 -9.92 -5.60
C ARG A 103 -30.46 -10.59 -6.08
N ASP A 104 -30.41 -11.88 -6.39
CA ASP A 104 -31.56 -12.56 -6.99
C ASP A 104 -32.75 -12.59 -6.02
N ARG A 105 -32.49 -12.78 -4.72
CA ARG A 105 -33.54 -12.72 -3.69
C ARG A 105 -34.13 -11.32 -3.52
N LEU A 106 -33.32 -10.27 -3.56
CA LEU A 106 -33.80 -8.90 -3.45
C LEU A 106 -34.64 -8.49 -4.65
N VAL A 107 -34.19 -8.84 -5.86
CA VAL A 107 -34.93 -8.52 -7.08
C VAL A 107 -36.22 -9.34 -7.15
N GLN A 108 -36.17 -10.63 -6.79
CA GLN A 108 -37.37 -11.46 -6.69
C GLN A 108 -38.39 -10.86 -5.71
N ALA A 109 -37.96 -10.51 -4.49
CA ALA A 109 -38.84 -9.93 -3.48
C ALA A 109 -39.39 -8.55 -3.91
N ALA A 110 -38.60 -7.74 -4.61
CA ALA A 110 -39.08 -6.47 -5.16
C ALA A 110 -40.11 -6.68 -6.27
N PHE A 111 -39.90 -7.67 -7.14
CA PHE A 111 -40.83 -8.03 -8.21
C PHE A 111 -42.15 -8.58 -7.65
N GLU A 112 -42.08 -9.51 -6.70
CA GLU A 112 -43.24 -10.08 -6.03
C GLU A 112 -44.08 -8.99 -5.37
N ARG A 113 -43.45 -8.08 -4.60
CA ARG A 113 -44.16 -6.95 -3.98
C ARG A 113 -44.82 -6.02 -5.01
N GLY A 114 -44.14 -5.72 -6.12
CA GLY A 114 -44.72 -4.89 -7.17
C GLY A 114 -45.93 -5.56 -7.85
N LEU A 115 -45.85 -6.88 -8.11
CA LEU A 115 -46.96 -7.64 -8.66
C LEU A 115 -48.12 -7.75 -7.67
N GLU A 116 -47.82 -7.99 -6.39
CA GLU A 116 -48.83 -8.04 -5.32
C GLU A 116 -49.56 -6.70 -5.17
N GLU A 117 -48.87 -5.57 -5.31
CA GLU A 117 -49.48 -4.23 -5.22
C GLU A 117 -50.41 -3.95 -6.41
N VAL A 118 -50.01 -4.33 -7.62
CA VAL A 118 -50.80 -4.10 -8.84
C VAL A 118 -52.02 -5.02 -8.91
N PHE A 119 -51.84 -6.30 -8.61
CA PHE A 119 -52.88 -7.32 -8.78
C PHE A 119 -53.69 -7.56 -7.49
N GLN A 120 -53.31 -6.95 -6.36
CA GLN A 120 -53.87 -7.19 -5.02
C GLN A 120 -53.98 -8.69 -4.66
N ALA A 121 -53.09 -9.50 -5.23
CA ALA A 121 -53.09 -10.95 -5.12
C ALA A 121 -51.67 -11.46 -4.88
N ARG A 122 -51.54 -12.49 -4.04
CA ARG A 122 -50.25 -13.08 -3.69
C ARG A 122 -49.53 -13.58 -4.94
N SER A 123 -48.29 -13.14 -5.11
CA SER A 123 -47.48 -13.47 -6.29
C SER A 123 -46.19 -14.15 -5.85
N GLU A 124 -45.80 -15.22 -6.53
CA GLU A 124 -44.56 -15.95 -6.27
C GLU A 124 -43.79 -16.11 -7.59
N VAL A 125 -42.54 -15.63 -7.63
CA VAL A 125 -41.72 -15.61 -8.85
C VAL A 125 -40.61 -16.64 -8.71
N ILE A 126 -40.75 -17.80 -9.34
CA ILE A 126 -39.78 -18.90 -9.25
C ILE A 126 -38.71 -18.77 -10.35
N GLY A 127 -37.44 -18.84 -9.97
CA GLY A 127 -36.32 -18.96 -10.92
C GLY A 127 -35.86 -17.65 -11.56
N LEU A 128 -36.08 -16.50 -10.91
CA LEU A 128 -35.58 -15.21 -11.39
C LEU A 128 -34.05 -15.16 -11.34
N GLN A 129 -33.40 -15.18 -12.49
CA GLN A 129 -31.95 -15.03 -12.62
C GLN A 129 -31.64 -13.65 -13.20
N VAL A 130 -31.06 -12.77 -12.39
CA VAL A 130 -30.71 -11.44 -12.87
C VAL A 130 -29.30 -11.51 -13.45
N LYS A 131 -29.14 -11.38 -14.76
CA LYS A 131 -27.82 -11.29 -15.42
C LYS A 131 -27.42 -9.82 -15.56
N LEU A 132 -26.28 -9.42 -14.97
CA LEU A 132 -25.78 -8.03 -15.07
C LEU A 132 -24.93 -7.85 -16.33
N LEU A 133 -24.19 -8.89 -16.71
CA LEU A 133 -23.37 -8.97 -17.92
C LEU A 133 -23.58 -10.35 -18.55
N GLY A 134 -24.35 -10.38 -19.63
CA GLY A 134 -24.53 -11.52 -20.52
C GLY A 134 -25.15 -11.00 -21.81
N PRO A 135 -24.84 -11.56 -23.00
CA PRO A 135 -25.50 -11.15 -24.22
C PRO A 135 -27.01 -11.39 -24.04
N ALA A 136 -27.80 -10.36 -24.35
CA ALA A 136 -29.25 -10.45 -24.36
C ALA A 136 -29.65 -11.38 -25.51
N LEU A 137 -29.93 -12.65 -25.18
CA LEU A 137 -30.65 -13.62 -26.00
C LEU A 137 -31.49 -14.49 -25.07
#